data_AF-A0A9J6ZTQ6-F1
#
_entry.id   AF-A0A9J6ZTQ6-F1
#
_cell.length_a   1.000
_cell.length_b   1.000
_cell.length_c   1.000
_cell.angle_alpha   90.00
_cell.angle_beta   90.00
_cell.angle_gamma   90.00
#
_symmetry.space_group_name_H-M   'P 1'
#
loop_
_entity.id
_entity.type
_entity.pdbx_description
1 polymer ?
#
loop_
_entity_poly.entity_id
_entity_poly.type
_entity_poly.pdbx_seq_one_letter_code
_entity_poly.pdbx_strand_id
1 'polypeptide(L)' 'MSVAITFKEFLQNKGIEFDVIEHSRTDSALRTSEAMHVPGDKMAKSVLVGDDQSYLMVVIPAPTDCSSSD' A
#
# COMPACT_ATOMS: atom_id res chain seq x y z
N MET A 1 -3.99 0.02 12.60
CA MET A 1 -2.62 0.26 12.09
C MET A 1 -2.32 1.76 12.17
N SER A 2 -1.07 2.18 12.39
CA SER A 2 -0.69 3.60 12.45
C SER A 2 -0.13 4.11 11.12
N VAL A 3 -0.47 5.35 10.75
CA VAL A 3 0.16 6.08 9.63
C VAL A 3 1.41 6.78 10.16
N ALA A 4 2.51 6.75 9.40
CA ALA A 4 3.72 7.48 9.76
C ALA A 4 3.43 8.98 9.89
N ILE A 5 3.81 9.59 11.02
CA ILE A 5 3.55 11.00 11.33
C ILE A 5 4.11 11.92 10.23
N THR A 6 5.33 11.63 9.79
CA THR A 6 6.01 12.38 8.71
C THR A 6 5.23 12.35 7.39
N PHE A 7 4.60 11.22 7.06
CA PHE A 7 3.79 11.10 5.84
C PHE A 7 2.48 11.88 5.97
N LYS A 8 1.82 11.80 7.13
CA LYS A 8 0.62 12.56 7.43
C LYS A 8 0.87 14.07 7.33
N GLU A 9 1.92 14.56 7.99
CA GLU A 9 2.32 15.96 7.97
C GLU A 9 2.65 16.42 6.55
N PHE A 10 3.34 15.60 5.76
CA PHE A 10 3.63 15.92 4.36
C PHE A 10 2.36 16.14 3.53
N LEU A 11 1.38 15.23 3.62
CA LEU A 11 0.10 15.35 2.90
C LEU A 11 -0.68 16.59 3.35
N GLN A 12 -0.75 16.85 4.66
CA GLN A 12 -1.41 18.02 5.23
C GLN A 12 -0.76 19.33 4.77
N ASN A 13 0.58 19.41 4.80
CA ASN A 13 1.33 20.59 4.36
C ASN A 13 1.19 20.86 2.86
N LYS A 14 0.93 19.81 2.06
CA LYS A 14 0.64 19.93 0.63
C LYS A 14 -0.83 20.21 0.34
N GLY A 15 -1.70 20.24 1.36
CA GLY A 15 -3.15 20.43 1.18
C GLY A 15 -3.81 19.29 0.42
N ILE A 16 -3.24 18.08 0.47
CA ILE A 16 -3.81 16.89 -0.17
C ILE A 16 -4.83 16.30 0.80
N GLU A 17 -6.07 16.15 0.33
CA GLU A 17 -7.14 15.53 1.11
C GLU A 17 -6.90 14.01 1.23
N PHE A 18 -7.01 13.47 2.45
CA PHE A 18 -6.88 12.04 2.71
C PHE A 18 -7.71 11.65 3.94
N ASP A 19 -8.18 10.41 3.93
CA ASP A 19 -8.84 9.77 5.07
C ASP A 19 -8.02 8.59 5.57
N VAL A 20 -8.06 8.36 6.87
CA VAL A 20 -7.45 7.19 7.50
C VAL A 20 -8.56 6.22 7.88
N ILE A 21 -8.59 5.06 7.22
CA ILE A 21 -9.58 4.01 7.47
C ILE A 21 -8.95 2.92 8.35
N GLU A 22 -9.55 2.66 9.51
CA GLU A 22 -9.12 1.61 10.41
C GLU A 22 -9.64 0.23 9.98
N HIS A 23 -8.74 -0.74 9.77
CA HIS A 23 -9.05 -2.16 9.59
C HIS A 23 -8.39 -3.02 10.66
N SER A 24 -8.93 -4.22 10.85
CA SER A 24 -8.24 -5.33 11.52
C SER A 24 -6.93 -5.64 10.81
N ARG A 25 -5.91 -6.08 11.55
CA ARG A 25 -4.61 -6.42 10.95
C ARG A 25 -4.79 -7.59 9.97
N THR A 26 -4.37 -7.38 8.72
CA THR A 26 -4.36 -8.39 7.66
C THR A 26 -2.93 -8.64 7.19
N ASP A 27 -2.66 -9.86 6.68
CA ASP A 27 -1.32 -10.28 6.29
C ASP A 27 -1.01 -10.05 4.80
N SER A 28 -1.98 -9.57 4.02
CA SER A 28 -1.78 -9.22 2.61
C SER A 28 -2.57 -7.98 2.21
N ALA A 29 -2.05 -7.24 1.21
CA ALA A 29 -2.73 -6.08 0.64
C ALA A 29 -4.12 -6.44 0.07
N LEU A 30 -4.25 -7.62 -0.53
CA LEU A 30 -5.55 -8.12 -1.01
C LEU A 30 -6.55 -8.25 0.15
N ARG A 31 -6.14 -8.88 1.26
CA ARG A 31 -7.01 -8.98 2.44
C ARG A 31 -7.29 -7.64 3.09
N THR A 32 -6.35 -6.69 3.04
CA THR A 32 -6.60 -5.30 3.46
C THR A 32 -7.69 -4.65 2.61
N SER A 33 -7.62 -4.82 1.28
CA SER A 33 -8.61 -4.27 0.35
C SER A 33 -10.01 -4.86 0.59
N GLU A 34 -10.10 -6.17 0.81
CA GLU A 34 -11.33 -6.88 1.18
C GLU A 34 -11.90 -6.38 2.53
N ALA A 35 -11.06 -6.29 3.55
CA ALA A 35 -11.46 -5.79 4.87
C ALA A 35 -11.97 -4.34 4.82
N MET A 36 -11.44 -3.55 3.90
CA MET A 36 -11.81 -2.15 3.69
C MET A 36 -12.90 -1.94 2.63
N HIS A 37 -13.40 -3.01 2.00
CA HIS A 37 -14.34 -2.92 0.88
C HIS A 37 -13.85 -2.00 -0.26
N VAL A 38 -12.53 -1.87 -0.40
CA VAL A 38 -11.90 -1.10 -1.49
C VAL A 38 -11.60 -2.08 -2.62
N PRO A 39 -12.03 -1.78 -3.86
CA PRO A 39 -11.63 -2.56 -5.03
C PRO A 39 -10.10 -2.69 -5.11
N GLY A 40 -9.58 -3.90 -5.31
CA GLY A 40 -8.13 -4.16 -5.29
C GLY A 40 -7.34 -3.36 -6.36
N ASP A 41 -7.97 -3.03 -7.48
CA ASP A 41 -7.44 -2.13 -8.52
C ASP A 41 -7.26 -0.68 -8.05
N LYS A 42 -7.95 -0.27 -6.98
CA LYS A 42 -7.82 1.05 -6.34
C LYS A 42 -6.88 1.07 -5.13
N MET A 43 -6.31 -0.08 -4.76
CA MET A 43 -5.28 -0.16 -3.73
C MET A 43 -3.90 -0.23 -4.39
N ALA A 44 -2.96 0.60 -3.95
CA ALA A 44 -1.58 0.58 -4.44
C ALA A 44 -0.69 -0.26 -3.51
N LYS A 45 0.19 -1.07 -4.10
CA LYS A 45 1.27 -1.81 -3.44
C LYS A 45 2.61 -1.34 -4.00
N SER A 46 3.57 -1.04 -3.13
CA SER A 46 4.95 -0.79 -3.54
C SER A 46 5.77 -2.08 -3.50
N VAL A 47 6.57 -2.29 -4.54
CA VAL A 47 7.55 -3.39 -4.65
C VAL A 47 8.91 -2.76 -4.87
N LEU A 48 9.86 -3.07 -3.99
CA LEU A 48 11.26 -2.68 -4.18
C LEU A 48 11.94 -3.78 -4.99
N VAL A 49 12.39 -3.43 -6.19
CA VAL A 49 13.17 -4.30 -7.07
C VAL A 49 14.60 -3.80 -7.04
N GLY A 50 15.56 -4.67 -6.76
CA GLY A 50 16.96 -4.28 -6.71
C GLY A 50 17.84 -5.20 -7.56
N ASP A 51 18.92 -4.63 -8.06
CA ASP A 51 20.11 -5.35 -8.50
C ASP A 51 21.28 -5.02 -7.55
N ASP A 52 22.47 -5.55 -7.84
CA ASP A 52 23.66 -5.33 -7.00
C ASP A 52 24.10 -3.85 -6.91
N GLN A 53 23.56 -2.97 -7.75
CA GLN A 53 24.01 -1.58 -7.87
C GLN A 53 22.93 -0.56 -7.50
N SER A 54 21.66 -0.94 -7.53
CA SER A 54 20.55 0.00 -7.40
C SER A 54 19.25 -0.65 -6.93
N TYR A 55 18.38 0.18 -6.38
CA TYR A 55 17.00 -0.20 -6.03
C TYR A 55 16.02 0.72 -6.76
N LEU A 56 15.00 0.12 -7.36
CA LEU A 56 13.87 0.77 -8.00
C LEU A 56 12.60 0.46 -7.21
N MET A 57 11.81 1.48 -6.89
CA MET A 57 10.47 1.30 -6.32
C MET A 57 9.43 1.30 -7.44
N VAL A 58 8.71 0.19 -7.57
CA VAL A 58 7.60 0.04 -8.51
C VAL A 58 6.29 0.10 -7.73
N VAL A 59 5.35 0.92 -8.20
CA VAL A 59 3.99 1.01 -7.63
C VAL A 59 3.05 0.25 -8.55
N ILE A 60 2.41 -0.80 -8.03
CA ILE A 60 1.46 -1.64 -8.76
C ILE A 60 0.09 -1.60 -8.08
N PRO A 61 -1.03 -1.77 -8.81
CA PRO A 61 -2.33 -1.97 -8.19
C PRO A 61 -2.38 -3.32 -7.45
N ALA A 62 -3.28 -3.50 -6.49
CA ALA A 62 -3.39 -4.70 -5.66
C ALA A 62 -4.16 -5.91 -6.25
N PRO A 63 -4.58 -6.01 -7.54
CA PRO A 63 -5.10 -7.25 -8.07
C PRO A 63 -3.95 -8.06 -8.68
N THR A 64 -3.23 -8.79 -7.84
CA THR A 64 -2.70 -10.11 -8.20
C THR A 64 -2.58 -10.89 -6.92
N ASP A 65 -3.31 -12.00 -6.86
CA ASP A 65 -2.91 -13.19 -6.13
C ASP A 65 -1.42 -13.43 -6.40
N CYS A 66 -0.57 -12.99 -5.48
CA CYS A 66 0.80 -13.48 -5.36
C CYS A 66 0.81 -14.59 -4.31
N SER A 67 0.03 -15.65 -4.52
CA SER A 67 0.48 -16.97 -4.15
C SER A 67 1.74 -17.19 -4.96
N SER A 68 2.88 -17.10 -4.28
CA SER A 68 4.10 -17.77 -4.71
C SER A 68 3.73 -19.22 -4.98
N SER A 69 3.45 -19.54 -6.24
CA SER A 69 3.67 -20.88 -6.74
C SER A 69 5.19 -21.05 -6.78
N ASP A 70 5.72 -21.49 -5.64
CA ASP A 70 6.87 -22.39 -5.44
C ASP A 70 7.37 -22.31 -3.98
#